data_AF-A0A5N7Z8L5-F1
#
_entry.id   AF-A0A5N7Z8L5-F1
#
_cell.length_a   1.000
_cell.length_b   1.000
_cell.length_c   1.000
_cell.angle_alpha   90.00
_cell.angle_beta   90.00
_cell.angle_gamma   90.00
#
_symmetry.space_group_name_H-M   'P 1'
#
loop_
_entity.id
_entity.type
_entity.pdbx_description
1 polymer ?
#
loop_
_entity_poly.entity_id
_entity_poly.type
_entity_poly.pdbx_seq_one_letter_code
_entity_poly.pdbx_strand_id
1 'polypeptide(L)'
;MNMDAKIPGGPLEEKWSNYKKNAKLVNPANRKKIDVIVVGTGLAGSSIAASLGEMGYNVKSFCFQDSARRAHSVAAQGGVNAAKNYKNDGDSVYRMFVDTLKGGDFRAREANVYRMAECSLNLI
;
A
#
# COMPACT_ATOMS: atom_id res chain seq x y z
N MET A 1 -11.28 4.62 -24.27
CA MET A 1 -10.76 5.23 -23.02
C MET A 1 -9.46 4.51 -22.69
N ASN A 2 -8.30 5.19 -22.76
CA ASN A 2 -7.01 4.54 -22.56
C ASN A 2 -6.69 4.52 -21.05
N MET A 3 -6.57 3.35 -20.44
CA MET A 3 -6.30 3.22 -19.00
C MET A 3 -4.79 3.20 -18.77
N ASP A 4 -4.22 4.36 -18.42
CA ASP A 4 -2.82 4.45 -18.02
C ASP A 4 -2.66 4.08 -16.53
N ALA A 5 -1.96 2.97 -16.28
CA ALA A 5 -1.70 2.45 -14.93
C ALA A 5 -0.56 3.18 -14.20
N LYS A 6 0.19 4.07 -14.88
CA LYS A 6 1.36 4.79 -14.35
C LYS A 6 2.37 3.89 -13.62
N ILE A 7 2.59 2.69 -14.17
CA ILE A 7 3.56 1.73 -13.64
C ILE A 7 4.98 2.22 -13.97
N PRO A 8 5.92 2.25 -13.00
CA PRO A 8 7.30 2.63 -13.29
C PRO A 8 7.99 1.72 -14.31
N GLY A 9 8.90 2.30 -15.10
CA GLY A 9 9.77 1.56 -16.02
C GLY A 9 10.82 0.70 -15.32
N GLY A 10 11.59 -0.06 -16.11
CA GLY A 10 12.68 -0.91 -15.62
C GLY A 10 12.27 -2.34 -15.23
N PRO A 11 13.25 -3.16 -14.79
CA PRO A 11 13.03 -4.54 -14.36
C PRO A 11 12.03 -4.64 -13.21
N LEU A 12 11.22 -5.70 -13.17
CA LEU A 12 10.11 -5.88 -12.22
C LEU A 12 10.52 -5.59 -10.77
N GLU A 13 11.63 -6.19 -10.34
CA GLU A 13 12.15 -6.10 -8.98
C GLU A 13 12.60 -4.69 -8.58
N GLU A 14 12.92 -3.86 -9.57
CA GLU A 14 13.47 -2.53 -9.36
C GLU A 14 12.47 -1.41 -9.64
N LYS A 15 11.31 -1.70 -10.25
CA LYS A 15 10.33 -0.68 -10.68
C LYS A 15 10.04 0.34 -9.58
N TRP A 16 9.69 -0.14 -8.39
CA TRP A 16 9.24 0.73 -7.29
C TRP A 16 10.38 1.31 -6.48
N SER A 17 11.52 0.61 -6.38
CA SER A 17 12.73 1.17 -5.77
C SER A 17 13.26 2.33 -6.63
N ASN A 18 13.27 2.18 -7.95
CA ASN A 18 13.63 3.23 -8.91
C ASN A 18 12.63 4.40 -8.88
N TYR A 19 11.33 4.13 -8.78
CA TYR A 19 10.35 5.20 -8.58
C TYR A 19 10.62 6.00 -7.30
N LYS A 20 10.83 5.34 -6.16
CA LYS A 20 11.10 6.02 -4.88
C LYS A 20 12.35 6.89 -4.93
N LYS A 21 13.42 6.44 -5.60
CA LYS A 21 14.67 7.20 -5.76
C LYS A 21 14.50 8.50 -6.55
N ASN A 22 13.57 8.51 -7.51
CA ASN A 22 13.40 9.61 -8.47
C ASN A 22 12.11 10.42 -8.25
N ALA A 23 11.30 10.06 -7.25
CA ALA A 23 10.05 10.73 -6.97
C ALA A 23 10.27 12.16 -6.49
N LYS A 24 9.45 13.10 -6.99
CA LYS A 24 9.45 14.48 -6.51
C LYS A 24 8.97 14.50 -5.05
N LEU A 25 9.80 15.05 -4.16
CA LEU A 25 9.50 15.13 -2.75
C LEU A 25 8.77 16.44 -2.40
N VAL A 26 7.87 16.36 -1.42
CA VAL A 26 7.22 17.54 -0.84
C VAL A 26 8.04 18.03 0.35
N ASN A 27 8.48 19.29 0.28
CA ASN A 27 9.17 19.95 1.38
C ASN A 27 8.28 19.93 2.66
N PRO A 28 8.81 19.52 3.83
CA PRO A 28 8.07 19.51 5.10
C PRO A 28 7.29 20.79 5.40
N ALA A 29 7.86 21.96 5.13
CA ALA A 29 7.20 23.25 5.36
C ALA A 29 5.97 23.48 4.48
N ASN A 30 5.87 22.78 3.35
CA ASN A 30 4.75 22.88 2.42
C ASN A 30 3.65 21.84 2.68
N ARG A 31 3.88 20.82 3.51
CA ARG A 31 2.89 19.74 3.74
C ARG A 31 1.57 20.25 4.32
N LYS A 32 1.63 21.21 5.25
CA LYS A 32 0.45 21.86 5.85
C LYS A 32 -0.40 22.65 4.86
N LYS A 33 0.18 23.02 3.70
CA LYS A 33 -0.53 23.76 2.64
C LYS A 33 -1.30 22.83 1.70
N ILE A 34 -1.16 21.51 1.87
CA ILE A 34 -1.78 20.51 1.01
C ILE A 34 -2.89 19.83 1.80
N ASP A 35 -4.12 20.06 1.35
CA ASP A 35 -5.31 19.33 1.81
C ASP A 35 -5.35 17.95 1.15
N VAL A 36 -5.52 16.90 1.97
CA VAL A 36 -5.72 15.53 1.51
C VAL A 36 -7.09 15.05 1.96
N ILE A 37 -7.94 14.71 1.00
CA ILE A 37 -9.26 14.13 1.27
C ILE A 37 -9.13 12.61 1.21
N VAL A 38 -9.52 11.95 2.30
CA VAL A 38 -9.57 10.49 2.40
C VAL A 38 -11.04 10.08 2.48
N VAL A 39 -11.48 9.26 1.53
CA VAL A 39 -12.85 8.73 1.48
C VAL A 39 -12.82 7.25 1.88
N GLY A 40 -13.46 6.94 3.00
CA GLY A 40 -13.49 5.63 3.63
C GLY A 40 -12.55 5.56 4.85
N THR A 41 -13.04 4.98 5.95
CA THR A 41 -12.30 4.83 7.22
C THR A 41 -11.99 3.37 7.56
N GLY A 42 -11.98 2.48 6.56
CA GLY A 42 -11.45 1.12 6.71
C GLY A 42 -9.95 1.09 6.96
N LEU A 43 -9.33 -0.09 6.97
CA LEU A 43 -7.88 -0.22 7.22
C LEU A 43 -7.05 0.69 6.31
N ALA A 44 -7.26 0.64 4.99
CA ALA A 44 -6.50 1.47 4.05
C ALA A 44 -6.69 2.98 4.30
N GLY A 45 -7.93 3.42 4.50
CA GLY A 45 -8.26 4.83 4.70
C GLY A 45 -7.75 5.38 6.04
N SER A 46 -7.89 4.61 7.10
CA SER A 46 -7.36 4.98 8.41
C SER A 46 -5.82 4.97 8.42
N SER A 47 -5.17 3.98 7.77
CA SER A 47 -3.71 3.93 7.66
C SER A 47 -3.14 5.11 6.89
N ILE A 48 -3.71 5.47 5.73
CA ILE A 48 -3.22 6.63 4.96
C ILE A 48 -3.48 7.95 5.71
N ALA A 49 -4.63 8.08 6.37
CA ALA A 49 -4.96 9.26 7.14
C ALA A 49 -3.99 9.45 8.32
N ALA A 50 -3.67 8.38 9.03
CA ALA A 50 -2.70 8.41 10.13
C ALA A 50 -1.30 8.76 9.62
N SER A 51 -0.77 8.04 8.62
CA SER A 51 0.58 8.29 8.10
C SER A 51 0.75 9.69 7.53
N LEU A 52 -0.24 10.22 6.78
CA LEU A 52 -0.16 11.58 6.26
C LEU A 52 -0.38 12.63 7.35
N GLY A 53 -1.22 12.35 8.34
CA GLY A 53 -1.38 13.20 9.52
C GLY A 53 -0.07 13.35 10.29
N GLU A 54 0.62 12.23 10.57
CA GLU A 54 1.94 12.21 11.23
C GLU A 54 3.00 12.99 10.44
N MET A 55 2.92 12.96 9.11
CA MET A 55 3.82 13.73 8.24
C MET A 55 3.51 15.24 8.22
N GLY A 56 2.39 15.69 8.80
CA GLY A 56 1.99 17.09 8.92
C GLY A 56 1.13 17.63 7.76
N TYR A 57 0.45 16.75 7.02
CA TYR A 57 -0.53 17.16 6.00
C TYR A 57 -1.87 17.55 6.63
N ASN A 58 -2.67 18.38 5.94
CA ASN A 58 -4.04 18.66 6.38
C ASN A 58 -4.99 17.56 5.86
N VAL A 59 -5.26 16.55 6.69
CA VAL A 59 -6.07 15.39 6.28
C VAL A 59 -7.53 15.55 6.70
N LYS A 60 -8.45 15.41 5.74
CA LYS A 60 -9.89 15.37 5.96
C LYS A 60 -10.40 13.97 5.64
N SER A 61 -10.83 13.23 6.66
CA SER A 61 -11.30 11.85 6.52
C SER A 61 -12.82 11.79 6.60
N PHE A 62 -13.44 11.12 5.63
CA PHE A 62 -14.88 10.99 5.50
C PHE A 62 -15.27 9.52 5.47
N CYS A 63 -16.32 9.15 6.19
CA CYS A 63 -16.97 7.84 6.08
C CYS A 63 -18.45 8.01 5.81
N PHE A 64 -19.02 7.08 5.04
CA PHE A 64 -20.47 7.01 4.83
C PHE A 64 -21.17 6.33 6.01
N GLN A 65 -20.46 5.43 6.71
CA GLN A 65 -20.98 4.72 7.85
C GLN A 65 -21.24 5.67 9.03
N ASP A 66 -22.24 5.35 9.84
CA ASP A 66 -22.55 6.03 11.11
C ASP A 66 -21.36 6.15 12.08
N SER A 67 -20.34 5.29 11.94
CA SER A 67 -19.12 5.35 12.73
C SER A 67 -17.93 4.87 11.91
N ALA A 68 -16.79 5.53 12.08
CA ALA A 68 -15.53 5.15 11.45
C ALA A 68 -15.10 3.70 11.75
N ARG A 69 -15.56 3.13 12.87
CA ARG A 69 -15.27 1.75 13.30
C ARG A 69 -16.14 0.67 12.64
N ARG A 70 -17.12 1.05 11.83
CA ARG A 70 -18.05 0.11 11.17
C ARG A 70 -17.67 -0.25 9.74
N ALA A 71 -16.44 0.03 9.32
CA ALA A 71 -15.92 -0.47 8.06
C ALA A 71 -15.76 -2.01 8.10
N HIS A 72 -15.94 -2.69 6.96
CA HIS A 72 -15.86 -4.16 6.87
C HIS A 72 -14.52 -4.72 7.37
N SER A 73 -13.46 -3.92 7.38
CA SER A 73 -12.17 -4.30 7.94
C SER A 73 -12.21 -4.78 9.39
N VAL A 74 -13.20 -4.35 10.19
CA VAL A 74 -13.35 -4.80 11.59
C VAL A 74 -13.71 -6.28 11.69
N ALA A 75 -14.28 -6.86 10.63
CA ALA A 75 -14.70 -8.26 10.59
C ALA A 75 -13.57 -9.22 10.13
N ALA A 76 -12.36 -8.72 9.89
CA ALA A 76 -11.23 -9.57 9.52
C ALA A 76 -10.82 -10.46 10.70
N GLN A 77 -10.64 -11.77 10.44
CA GLN A 77 -10.37 -12.77 11.48
C GLN A 77 -9.05 -13.53 11.29
N GLY A 78 -8.70 -13.88 10.05
CA GLY A 78 -7.59 -14.80 9.77
C GLY A 78 -6.21 -14.23 10.10
N GLY A 79 -5.82 -13.15 9.42
CA GLY A 79 -4.51 -12.53 9.60
C GLY A 79 -4.11 -11.66 8.42
N VAL A 80 -2.86 -11.22 8.42
CA VAL A 80 -2.24 -10.48 7.32
C VAL A 80 -1.02 -11.25 6.81
N ASN A 81 -0.96 -11.46 5.49
CA ASN A 81 0.18 -12.11 4.87
C ASN A 81 1.34 -11.12 4.78
N ALA A 82 2.54 -11.56 5.15
CA ALA A 82 3.77 -10.80 5.00
C ALA A 82 4.94 -11.73 4.71
N ALA A 83 5.83 -11.30 3.81
CA ALA A 83 7.05 -12.02 3.49
C ALA A 83 8.02 -11.94 4.68
N LYS A 84 7.89 -12.84 5.66
CA LYS A 84 8.62 -12.78 6.94
C LYS A 84 9.29 -14.12 7.22
N ASN A 85 10.60 -14.16 7.01
CA ASN A 85 11.44 -15.33 7.28
C ASN A 85 11.76 -15.51 8.79
N TYR A 86 10.80 -15.24 9.69
CA TYR A 86 11.02 -15.32 11.15
C TYR A 86 11.33 -16.73 11.63
N LYS A 87 10.76 -17.73 10.95
CA LYS A 87 10.99 -19.15 11.27
C LYS A 87 12.17 -19.74 10.49
N ASN A 88 12.89 -18.91 9.75
CA ASN A 88 13.95 -19.36 8.84
C ASN A 88 13.45 -20.42 7.83
N ASP A 89 12.20 -20.28 7.38
CA ASP A 89 11.49 -21.15 6.44
C ASP A 89 11.80 -20.82 4.96
N GLY A 90 12.68 -19.85 4.74
CA GLY A 90 13.11 -19.42 3.41
C GLY A 90 12.07 -18.54 2.72
N ASP A 91 11.15 -17.94 3.48
CA ASP A 91 10.19 -16.98 2.92
C ASP A 91 10.89 -15.76 2.33
N SER A 92 10.32 -15.20 1.26
CA SER A 92 10.90 -14.09 0.53
C SER A 92 9.85 -13.31 -0.26
N VAL A 93 10.20 -12.08 -0.63
CA VAL A 93 9.37 -11.23 -1.51
C VAL A 93 8.97 -11.97 -2.79
N TYR A 94 9.92 -12.68 -3.40
CA TYR A 94 9.66 -13.40 -4.64
C TYR A 94 8.66 -14.55 -4.44
N ARG A 95 8.75 -15.29 -3.33
CA ARG A 95 7.80 -16.38 -3.03
C ARG A 95 6.38 -15.84 -2.83
N MET A 96 6.21 -14.82 -2.00
CA MET A 96 4.92 -14.16 -1.80
C MET A 96 4.36 -13.58 -3.11
N PHE A 97 5.22 -13.00 -3.96
CA PHE A 97 4.84 -12.51 -5.29
C PHE A 97 4.31 -13.63 -6.19
N VAL A 98 5.05 -14.73 -6.33
CA VAL A 98 4.67 -15.86 -7.19
C VAL A 98 3.39 -16.52 -6.69
N ASP A 99 3.25 -16.74 -5.39
CA ASP A 99 2.05 -17.35 -4.82
C ASP A 99 0.83 -16.47 -5.00
N THR A 100 0.98 -15.15 -4.85
CA THR A 100 -0.10 -14.20 -5.12
C THR A 100 -0.50 -14.18 -6.59
N LEU A 101 0.48 -14.22 -7.51
CA LEU A 101 0.22 -14.19 -8.94
C LEU A 101 -0.49 -15.47 -9.40
N LYS A 102 -0.03 -16.63 -8.93
CA LYS A 102 -0.66 -17.93 -9.17
C LYS A 102 -2.07 -17.99 -8.58
N GLY A 103 -2.24 -17.56 -7.33
CA GLY A 103 -3.55 -17.52 -6.66
C GLY A 103 -4.55 -16.56 -7.33
N GLY A 104 -4.05 -15.52 -8.01
CA GLY A 104 -4.83 -14.59 -8.81
C GLY A 104 -5.05 -15.02 -10.26
N ASP A 105 -4.76 -16.29 -10.61
CA ASP A 105 -4.87 -16.84 -11.97
C ASP A 105 -4.11 -16.00 -13.02
N PHE A 106 -2.98 -15.42 -12.63
CA PHE A 106 -2.13 -14.55 -13.47
C PHE A 106 -2.84 -13.31 -14.03
N ARG A 107 -4.01 -12.92 -13.47
CA ARG A 107 -4.78 -11.75 -13.91
C ARG A 107 -4.36 -10.45 -13.25
N ALA A 108 -3.56 -10.54 -12.19
CA ALA A 108 -3.10 -9.38 -11.44
C ALA A 108 -1.98 -8.65 -12.18
N ARG A 109 -1.84 -7.34 -11.92
CA ARG A 109 -0.74 -6.53 -12.47
C ARG A 109 0.54 -6.87 -11.72
N GLU A 110 1.45 -7.61 -12.35
CA GLU A 110 2.68 -8.13 -11.73
C GLU A 110 3.47 -7.06 -10.98
N ALA A 111 3.66 -5.87 -11.57
CA ALA A 111 4.38 -4.78 -10.92
C ALA A 111 3.74 -4.37 -9.58
N ASN A 112 2.42 -4.35 -9.47
CA ASN A 112 1.74 -3.98 -8.22
C ASN A 112 1.79 -5.13 -7.21
N VAL A 113 1.71 -6.37 -7.67
CA VAL A 113 1.83 -7.56 -6.79
C VAL A 113 3.23 -7.63 -6.20
N TYR A 114 4.26 -7.39 -7.02
CA TYR A 114 5.64 -7.36 -6.55
C TYR A 114 5.83 -6.27 -5.49
N ARG A 115 5.32 -5.06 -5.74
CA ARG A 115 5.31 -3.96 -4.76
C ARG A 115 4.64 -4.36 -3.45
N MET A 116 3.49 -5.02 -3.53
CA MET A 116 2.73 -5.45 -2.35
C MET A 116 3.57 -6.41 -1.51
N ALA A 117 4.23 -7.39 -2.15
CA ALA A 117 5.14 -8.30 -1.48
C ALA A 117 6.34 -7.56 -0.86
N GLU A 118 6.97 -6.63 -1.56
CA GLU A 118 8.06 -5.79 -1.02
C GLU A 118 7.61 -4.97 0.20
N CYS A 119 6.45 -4.31 0.11
CA CYS A 119 5.92 -3.48 1.18
C CYS A 119 5.55 -4.29 2.42
N SER A 120 5.17 -5.56 2.25
CA SER A 120 4.77 -6.44 3.34
C SER A 120 5.88 -6.69 4.37
N LEU A 121 7.16 -6.54 3.98
CA LEU A 121 8.30 -6.65 4.89
C LEU A 121 8.24 -5.66 6.05
N ASN A 122 7.61 -4.50 5.84
CA ASN A 122 7.49 -3.44 6.85
C ASN A 122 6.24 -3.59 7.73
N LEU A 123 5.42 -4.62 7.50
CA LEU A 123 4.31 -4.94 8.38
C LEU A 123 4.85 -5.67 9.61
N ILE A 124 4.58 -5.13 10.79
CA ILE A 124 4.82 -5.75 12.11
C ILE A 124 6.31 -5.98 12.41
#